data_AF-A0A9E3V8Q5-F1
#
_entry.id   AF-A0A9E3V8Q5-F1
#
_cell.length_a   1.000
_cell.length_b   1.000
_cell.length_c   1.000
_cell.angle_alpha   90.00
_cell.angle_beta   90.00
_cell.angle_gamma   90.00
#
_symmetry.space_group_name_H-M   'P 1'
#
loop_
_entity.id
_entity.type
_entity.pdbx_description
1 polymer ?
#
loop_
_entity_poly.entity_id
_entity_poly.type
_entity_poly.pdbx_seq_one_letter_code
_entity_poly.pdbx_strand_id
1 'polypeptide(L)'
;MVFPLLVVLSQAPLAPNAELPPNHPPMAGAAPAAGGAVLPPGHPTTGAGPTATPPGEAPSADELIKRLDASGDLKDKAKSFELAASLGKLYLSHGRAKDAEVFLQQALTQAKPMREFYLQKRKALGSKPMPPSGSVGCLAGPEVTFDQLSAKAKAQTDVAAAAACARAALLPLIELENLLAHALFLLGNAEEALAVHTRALELFESNPDARYGKGALLLDLRGDDLKSLKLAQAELERFLSDYPTAPQAAQARSFLARTKDAIAAGGVSKLKPQKHQDKVDPHAGVAGAPMLGGGKTPPFAQQGGGNGMPQLTPEMIEAMQNVERTPELEQGLQKLVADAEGLLAKGQYQQALDAYKRVVPVQPDNARAKAGMAWSLVGLGKPMANQIWSVACQDPAAVDALGDSLKANGDADGAKRLWAKLSETVPAYAPKLSGKL
;
A
#
# COMPACT_ATOMS: atom_id res chain seq x y z
N MET A 1 41.46 -12.38 -22.36
CA MET A 1 40.71 -13.64 -22.49
C MET A 1 40.84 -14.41 -21.18
N VAL A 2 39.85 -14.29 -20.30
CA VAL A 2 39.75 -15.08 -19.05
C VAL A 2 38.28 -15.41 -18.88
N PHE A 3 37.94 -16.69 -18.98
CA PHE A 3 36.59 -17.24 -18.73
C PHE A 3 36.41 -17.50 -17.23
N PRO A 4 35.18 -17.41 -16.68
CA PRO A 4 34.91 -17.55 -15.25
C PRO A 4 34.56 -18.99 -14.86
N LEU A 5 34.95 -19.39 -13.64
CA LEU A 5 34.57 -20.64 -13.00
C LEU A 5 33.17 -20.47 -12.38
N LEU A 6 32.17 -21.12 -12.98
CA LEU A 6 30.80 -21.19 -12.47
C LEU A 6 30.71 -22.35 -11.46
N VAL A 7 30.48 -22.04 -10.18
CA VAL A 7 30.12 -23.03 -9.16
C VAL A 7 28.60 -23.15 -9.14
N VAL A 8 28.09 -24.28 -9.62
CA VAL A 8 26.66 -24.64 -9.56
C VAL A 8 26.39 -25.33 -8.22
N LEU A 9 25.68 -24.65 -7.32
CA LEU A 9 25.10 -25.25 -6.12
C LEU A 9 23.76 -25.89 -6.50
N SER A 10 23.75 -27.22 -6.60
CA SER A 10 22.54 -28.03 -6.79
C SER A 10 21.78 -28.14 -5.48
N GLN A 11 20.58 -27.57 -5.39
CA GLN A 11 19.65 -27.78 -4.28
C GLN A 11 18.85 -29.06 -4.53
N ALA A 12 18.95 -30.03 -3.63
CA ALA A 12 18.11 -31.21 -3.60
C ALA A 12 16.81 -30.92 -2.82
N PRO A 13 15.65 -31.46 -3.24
CA PRO A 13 14.37 -31.24 -2.57
C PRO A 13 14.28 -32.00 -1.23
N LEU A 14 13.78 -31.31 -0.20
CA LEU A 14 13.44 -31.85 1.11
C LEU A 14 12.22 -32.78 1.01
N ALA A 15 12.39 -34.04 1.44
CA ALA A 15 11.29 -34.99 1.61
C ALA A 15 10.53 -34.72 2.93
N PRO A 16 9.18 -34.85 2.97
CA PRO A 16 8.42 -34.81 4.20
C PRO A 16 8.43 -36.19 4.86
N ASN A 17 8.52 -36.22 6.19
CA ASN A 17 8.57 -37.41 7.07
C ASN A 17 9.95 -38.05 7.23
N ALA A 18 10.83 -37.37 7.97
CA ALA A 18 11.96 -38.03 8.63
C ALA A 18 11.48 -38.59 9.98
N GLU A 19 11.40 -39.92 10.07
CA GLU A 19 11.26 -40.63 11.34
C GLU A 19 12.50 -40.39 12.22
N LEU A 20 12.28 -40.17 13.51
CA LEU A 20 13.36 -39.93 14.47
C LEU A 20 14.21 -41.19 14.68
N PRO A 21 15.54 -41.04 14.88
CA PRO A 21 16.46 -42.17 15.00
C PRO A 21 16.26 -43.02 16.28
N PRO A 22 16.73 -44.28 16.30
CA PRO A 22 16.26 -45.33 17.22
C PRO A 22 16.66 -45.22 18.71
N ASN A 23 17.13 -44.07 19.20
CA ASN A 23 17.62 -43.90 20.58
C ASN A 23 17.17 -42.59 21.24
N HIS A 24 16.04 -42.02 20.82
CA HIS A 24 15.46 -40.86 21.52
C HIS A 24 14.83 -41.32 22.86
N PRO A 25 15.14 -40.66 24.00
CA PRO A 25 14.53 -41.01 25.30
C PRO A 25 13.01 -40.75 25.31
N PRO A 26 12.21 -41.56 26.02
CA PRO A 26 10.76 -41.37 26.06
C PRO A 26 10.42 -40.08 26.82
N MET A 27 9.68 -39.18 26.17
CA MET A 27 9.07 -38.02 26.83
C MET A 27 7.96 -38.53 27.76
N ALA A 28 8.20 -38.45 29.07
CA ALA A 28 7.19 -38.73 30.08
C ALA A 28 6.02 -37.74 29.94
N GLY A 29 4.80 -38.28 29.98
CA GLY A 29 3.58 -37.62 29.56
C GLY A 29 3.25 -36.33 30.31
N ALA A 30 2.93 -35.28 29.53
CA ALA A 30 2.09 -34.20 29.99
C ALA A 30 0.62 -34.59 29.71
N ALA A 31 -0.09 -34.95 30.77
CA ALA A 31 -1.55 -35.07 30.73
C ALA A 31 -2.18 -33.68 30.46
N PRO A 32 -3.35 -33.59 29.80
CA PRO A 32 -4.03 -32.32 29.60
C PRO A 32 -4.57 -31.82 30.94
N ALA A 33 -4.00 -30.72 31.43
CA ALA A 33 -4.55 -30.01 32.58
C ALA A 33 -5.82 -29.26 32.17
N ALA A 34 -6.97 -29.94 32.30
CA ALA A 34 -8.25 -29.28 32.50
C ALA A 34 -8.29 -28.75 33.94
N GLY A 35 -7.93 -27.49 34.14
CA GLY A 35 -7.97 -26.82 35.43
C GLY A 35 -8.02 -25.33 35.24
N GLY A 36 -9.17 -24.72 35.56
CA GLY A 36 -9.38 -23.28 35.52
C GLY A 36 -8.39 -22.58 36.45
N ALA A 37 -7.35 -21.98 35.86
CA ALA A 37 -6.49 -21.06 36.57
C ALA A 37 -7.27 -19.78 36.85
N VAL A 38 -7.54 -19.52 38.13
CA VAL A 38 -8.07 -18.24 38.59
C VAL A 38 -7.00 -17.18 38.33
N LEU A 39 -7.30 -16.27 37.40
CA LEU A 39 -6.42 -15.14 37.10
C LEU A 39 -6.28 -14.23 38.33
N PRO A 40 -5.13 -13.56 38.50
CA PRO A 40 -4.86 -12.71 39.66
C PRO A 40 -5.86 -11.55 39.80
N PRO A 41 -6.12 -11.07 41.02
CA PRO A 41 -7.05 -9.96 41.28
C PRO A 41 -6.65 -8.71 40.48
N GLY A 42 -7.56 -8.19 39.66
CA GLY A 42 -7.34 -6.99 38.84
C GLY A 42 -7.22 -7.22 37.33
N HIS A 43 -7.32 -8.47 36.85
CA HIS A 43 -7.45 -8.72 35.42
C HIS A 43 -8.81 -8.20 34.90
N PRO A 44 -8.87 -7.40 33.82
CA PRO A 44 -10.15 -6.94 33.28
C PRO A 44 -10.96 -8.18 32.88
N THR A 45 -12.19 -8.26 33.41
CA THR A 45 -13.16 -9.25 32.97
C THR A 45 -13.51 -8.91 31.53
N THR A 46 -13.33 -9.86 30.62
CA THR A 46 -13.87 -9.75 29.26
C THR A 46 -15.39 -9.82 29.37
N GLY A 47 -16.00 -8.67 29.65
CA GLY A 47 -17.45 -8.52 29.72
C GLY A 47 -18.05 -8.88 28.36
N ALA A 48 -18.83 -9.96 28.36
CA ALA A 48 -19.64 -10.38 27.23
C ALA A 48 -20.72 -9.32 26.98
N GLY A 49 -20.44 -8.39 26.06
CA GLY A 49 -21.48 -7.70 25.33
C GLY A 49 -22.16 -8.66 24.34
N PRO A 50 -23.36 -8.34 23.81
CA PRO A 50 -24.16 -9.22 22.97
C PRO A 50 -23.57 -9.53 21.58
N THR A 51 -22.29 -9.18 21.35
CA THR A 51 -21.52 -9.46 20.12
C THR A 51 -20.20 -10.18 20.40
N ALA A 52 -20.04 -10.80 21.58
CA ALA A 52 -18.79 -11.48 21.93
C ALA A 52 -18.54 -12.71 21.04
N THR A 53 -17.46 -12.66 20.27
CA THR A 53 -16.79 -13.77 19.58
C THR A 53 -16.61 -14.96 20.55
N PRO A 54 -16.80 -16.22 20.12
CA PRO A 54 -16.69 -17.38 21.01
C PRO A 54 -15.33 -17.43 21.73
N PRO A 55 -15.27 -18.00 22.95
CA PRO A 55 -14.03 -18.07 23.71
C PRO A 55 -12.98 -18.89 22.95
N GLY A 56 -11.90 -18.24 22.51
CA GLY A 56 -10.76 -18.87 21.84
C GLY A 56 -10.42 -18.31 20.45
N GLU A 57 -11.27 -17.48 19.86
CA GLU A 57 -11.00 -16.87 18.56
C GLU A 57 -10.46 -15.44 18.73
N ALA A 58 -9.31 -15.15 18.13
CA ALA A 58 -8.74 -13.80 18.14
C ALA A 58 -9.70 -12.85 17.42
N PRO A 59 -9.95 -11.64 17.95
CA PRO A 59 -10.84 -10.68 17.30
C PRO A 59 -10.35 -10.38 15.88
N SER A 60 -11.29 -10.27 14.95
CA SER A 60 -10.96 -9.88 13.58
C SER A 60 -10.37 -8.46 13.54
N ALA A 61 -9.65 -8.12 12.48
CA ALA A 61 -9.09 -6.78 12.33
C ALA A 61 -10.19 -5.69 12.34
N ASP A 62 -11.39 -5.99 11.81
CA ASP A 62 -12.53 -5.09 11.86
C ASP A 62 -13.10 -4.92 13.28
N GLU A 63 -13.16 -6.00 14.07
CA GLU A 63 -13.53 -5.91 15.49
C GLU A 63 -12.52 -5.10 16.30
N LEU A 64 -11.23 -5.27 16.02
CA LEU A 64 -10.17 -4.49 16.64
C LEU A 64 -10.31 -3.01 16.32
N ILE A 65 -10.51 -2.64 15.05
CA ILE A 65 -10.72 -1.25 14.63
C ILE A 65 -11.95 -0.65 15.33
N LYS A 66 -13.08 -1.37 15.36
CA LYS A 66 -14.30 -0.89 16.05
C LYS A 66 -14.06 -0.63 17.55
N ARG A 67 -13.35 -1.53 18.23
CA ARG A 67 -13.00 -1.36 19.65
C ARG A 67 -12.04 -0.18 19.86
N LEU A 68 -11.09 -0.01 18.95
CA LEU A 68 -10.13 1.10 18.97
C LEU A 68 -10.81 2.45 18.76
N ASP A 69 -11.72 2.57 17.79
CA ASP A 69 -12.46 3.81 17.54
C ASP A 69 -13.40 4.16 18.71
N ALA A 70 -14.02 3.15 19.33
CA ALA A 70 -14.87 3.34 20.51
C ALA A 70 -14.09 3.83 21.75
N SER A 71 -12.76 3.74 21.76
CA SER A 71 -11.93 4.16 22.89
C SER A 71 -11.69 5.69 22.99
N GLY A 72 -12.18 6.47 22.01
CA GLY A 72 -12.29 7.94 22.03
C GLY A 72 -10.97 8.71 21.95
N ASP A 73 -10.03 8.43 22.85
CA ASP A 73 -8.78 9.19 23.01
C ASP A 73 -7.58 8.57 22.30
N LEU A 74 -7.81 7.57 21.44
CA LEU A 74 -6.71 6.81 20.87
C LEU A 74 -5.79 7.70 20.04
N LYS A 75 -6.30 8.72 19.35
CA LYS A 75 -5.48 9.60 18.51
C LYS A 75 -4.59 10.53 19.34
N ASP A 76 -5.08 11.02 20.46
CA ASP A 76 -4.47 12.12 21.23
C ASP A 76 -3.45 11.65 22.27
N LYS A 77 -3.50 10.38 22.67
CA LYS A 77 -2.53 9.81 23.62
C LYS A 77 -1.20 9.52 22.94
N ALA A 78 -0.10 9.91 23.59
CA ALA A 78 1.23 9.51 23.18
C ALA A 78 1.34 7.97 23.21
N LYS A 79 1.92 7.41 22.16
CA LYS A 79 2.10 5.96 21.97
C LYS A 79 3.58 5.66 21.83
N SER A 80 3.99 4.44 22.13
CA SER A 80 5.30 3.98 21.68
C SER A 80 5.37 3.98 20.15
N PHE A 81 6.60 3.98 19.63
CA PHE A 81 6.87 3.86 18.21
C PHE A 81 6.16 2.65 17.59
N GLU A 82 6.26 1.48 18.21
CA GLU A 82 5.72 0.21 17.72
C GLU A 82 4.19 0.23 17.66
N LEU A 83 3.55 0.83 18.67
CA LEU A 83 2.09 0.91 18.72
C LEU A 83 1.57 1.88 17.65
N ALA A 84 2.20 3.05 17.49
CA ALA A 84 1.85 4.00 16.43
C ALA A 84 2.08 3.39 15.03
N ALA A 85 3.21 2.70 14.82
CA ALA A 85 3.52 1.98 13.59
C ALA A 85 2.46 0.91 13.27
N SER A 86 2.07 0.12 14.26
CA SER A 86 1.08 -0.97 14.10
C SER A 86 -0.31 -0.44 13.78
N LEU A 87 -0.75 0.62 14.47
CA LEU A 87 -2.01 1.30 14.17
C LEU A 87 -2.01 1.90 12.76
N GLY A 88 -0.92 2.56 12.37
CA GLY A 88 -0.76 3.11 11.02
C GLY A 88 -0.94 2.06 9.92
N LYS A 89 -0.30 0.90 10.10
CA LYS A 89 -0.45 -0.26 9.20
C LYS A 89 -1.89 -0.78 9.16
N LEU A 90 -2.48 -1.00 10.33
CA LEU A 90 -3.84 -1.52 10.48
C LEU A 90 -4.86 -0.60 9.79
N TYR A 91 -4.84 0.71 10.07
CA TYR A 91 -5.78 1.63 9.45
C TYR A 91 -5.57 1.72 7.93
N LEU A 92 -4.33 1.71 7.44
CA LEU A 92 -4.07 1.78 6.00
C LEU A 92 -4.55 0.53 5.28
N SER A 93 -4.32 -0.66 5.86
CA SER A 93 -4.78 -1.92 5.28
C SER A 93 -6.30 -2.06 5.26
N HIS A 94 -7.04 -1.26 6.04
CA HIS A 94 -8.50 -1.18 5.99
C HIS A 94 -9.02 -0.01 5.15
N GLY A 95 -8.16 0.64 4.36
CA GLY A 95 -8.52 1.76 3.48
C GLY A 95 -8.76 3.08 4.21
N ARG A 96 -8.42 3.16 5.50
CA ARG A 96 -8.56 4.38 6.32
C ARG A 96 -7.28 5.20 6.27
N ALA A 97 -6.97 5.71 5.08
CA ALA A 97 -5.74 6.45 4.81
C ALA A 97 -5.55 7.67 5.73
N LYS A 98 -6.64 8.37 6.10
CA LYS A 98 -6.56 9.54 6.99
C LYS A 98 -6.15 9.17 8.41
N ASP A 99 -6.73 8.11 8.97
CA ASP A 99 -6.35 7.62 10.29
C ASP A 99 -4.92 7.06 10.29
N ALA A 100 -4.57 6.34 9.22
CA ALA A 100 -3.22 5.82 9.04
C ALA A 100 -2.17 6.93 9.02
N GLU A 101 -2.42 8.02 8.29
CA GLU A 101 -1.54 9.19 8.22
C GLU A 101 -1.16 9.69 9.62
N VAL A 102 -2.15 9.85 10.50
CA VAL A 102 -1.96 10.35 11.88
C VAL A 102 -1.00 9.44 12.66
N PHE A 103 -1.24 8.13 12.68
CA PHE A 103 -0.42 7.21 13.46
C PHE A 103 0.97 6.99 12.86
N LEU A 104 1.08 6.97 11.53
CA LEU A 104 2.38 6.90 10.85
C LEU A 104 3.22 8.16 11.12
N GLN A 105 2.61 9.35 11.09
CA GLN A 105 3.30 10.60 11.46
C GLN A 105 3.74 10.61 12.93
N GLN A 106 2.93 10.06 13.86
CA GLN A 106 3.34 9.90 15.26
C GLN A 106 4.59 9.02 15.39
N ALA A 107 4.65 7.88 14.70
CA ALA A 107 5.82 7.00 14.71
C ALA A 107 7.05 7.69 14.11
N LEU A 108 6.90 8.39 12.97
CA LEU A 108 8.01 9.11 12.35
C LEU A 108 8.50 10.30 13.18
N THR A 109 7.61 10.97 13.91
CA THR A 109 7.96 12.06 14.82
C THR A 109 8.85 11.56 15.96
N GLN A 110 8.53 10.39 16.53
CA GLN A 110 9.37 9.74 17.55
C GLN A 110 10.74 9.32 17.00
N ALA A 111 10.78 8.88 15.74
CA ALA A 111 12.02 8.45 15.11
C ALA A 111 12.93 9.60 14.62
N LYS A 112 12.40 10.83 14.54
CA LYS A 112 13.11 11.99 14.01
C LYS A 112 14.48 12.26 14.68
N PRO A 113 14.61 12.27 16.03
CA PRO A 113 15.91 12.49 16.66
C PRO A 113 16.95 11.42 16.31
N MET A 114 16.51 10.16 16.12
CA MET A 114 17.43 9.08 15.73
C MET A 114 17.83 9.17 14.26
N ARG A 115 16.93 9.61 13.36
CA ARG A 115 17.28 9.95 11.98
C ARG A 115 18.35 11.03 11.94
N GLU A 116 18.15 12.13 12.66
CA GLU A 116 19.12 13.23 12.72
C GLU A 116 20.47 12.76 13.27
N PHE A 117 20.46 11.95 14.33
CA PHE A 117 21.66 11.31 14.87
C PHE A 117 22.36 10.44 13.82
N TYR A 118 21.63 9.57 13.12
CA TYR A 118 22.18 8.72 12.06
C TYR A 118 22.82 9.56 10.95
N LEU A 119 22.13 10.58 10.44
CA LEU A 119 22.65 11.43 9.36
C LEU A 119 23.91 12.19 9.80
N GLN A 120 23.95 12.66 11.04
CA GLN A 120 25.15 13.28 11.61
C GLN A 120 26.33 12.28 11.67
N LYS A 121 26.11 11.07 12.19
CA LYS A 121 27.15 10.04 12.26
C LYS A 121 27.59 9.58 10.87
N ARG A 122 26.66 9.44 9.93
CA ARG A 122 26.95 9.09 8.54
C ARG A 122 27.79 10.16 7.85
N LYS A 123 27.46 11.44 8.06
CA LYS A 123 28.27 12.57 7.57
C LYS A 123 29.69 12.55 8.14
N ALA A 124 29.85 12.28 9.44
CA ALA A 124 31.16 12.17 10.08
C ALA A 124 31.97 10.96 9.58
N LEU A 125 31.28 9.87 9.23
CA LEU A 125 31.89 8.65 8.68
C LEU A 125 32.36 8.84 7.22
N GLY A 126 31.68 9.69 6.45
CA GLY A 126 31.96 9.93 5.04
C GLY A 126 31.74 8.67 4.18
N SER A 127 32.70 8.37 3.30
CA SER A 127 32.65 7.19 2.43
C SER A 127 33.07 5.89 3.12
N LYS A 128 33.52 5.93 4.37
CA LYS A 128 33.95 4.73 5.09
C LYS A 128 32.78 3.74 5.23
N PRO A 129 33.05 2.43 5.09
CA PRO A 129 32.01 1.42 5.24
C PRO A 129 31.52 1.38 6.69
N MET A 130 30.22 1.13 6.86
CA MET A 130 29.65 0.83 8.18
C MET A 130 29.79 -0.67 8.45
N PRO A 131 30.15 -1.08 9.68
CA PRO A 131 30.13 -2.48 10.04
C PRO A 131 28.69 -3.02 10.01
N PRO A 132 28.50 -4.34 9.83
CA PRO A 132 27.21 -4.98 10.07
C PRO A 132 26.70 -4.66 11.48
N SER A 133 25.41 -4.36 11.63
CA SER A 133 24.88 -3.95 12.94
C SER A 133 25.03 -5.04 14.00
N GLY A 134 25.00 -6.32 13.60
CA GLY A 134 25.25 -7.46 14.48
C GLY A 134 26.66 -7.51 15.07
N SER A 135 27.69 -7.11 14.32
CA SER A 135 29.07 -7.13 14.82
C SER A 135 29.35 -6.05 15.87
N VAL A 136 28.46 -5.06 15.99
CA VAL A 136 28.51 -4.01 17.03
C VAL A 136 27.41 -4.21 18.09
N GLY A 137 26.81 -5.40 18.12
CA GLY A 137 25.80 -5.80 19.09
C GLY A 137 24.41 -5.19 18.84
N CYS A 138 24.19 -4.47 17.74
CA CYS A 138 22.91 -3.80 17.44
C CYS A 138 22.06 -4.65 16.50
N LEU A 139 21.56 -5.76 17.02
CA LEU A 139 20.59 -6.61 16.34
C LEU A 139 19.19 -6.13 16.66
N ALA A 140 18.41 -5.86 15.62
CA ALA A 140 16.96 -5.76 15.76
C ALA A 140 16.40 -7.17 15.98
N GLY A 141 15.44 -7.29 16.89
CA GLY A 141 14.70 -8.52 17.17
C GLY A 141 13.28 -8.17 17.61
N PRO A 142 12.35 -9.14 17.63
CA PRO A 142 10.95 -8.88 17.95
C PRO A 142 10.74 -8.29 19.35
N GLU A 143 11.62 -8.63 20.30
CA GLU A 143 11.58 -8.12 21.69
C GLU A 143 12.33 -6.79 21.88
N VAL A 144 13.07 -6.33 20.86
CA VAL A 144 13.91 -5.14 20.99
C VAL A 144 13.16 -3.92 20.47
N THR A 145 12.88 -2.97 21.35
CA THR A 145 12.14 -1.75 20.98
C THR A 145 13.03 -0.73 20.28
N PHE A 146 12.39 0.17 19.55
CA PHE A 146 13.02 1.34 18.94
C PHE A 146 13.83 2.16 19.95
N ASP A 147 13.29 2.37 21.15
CA ASP A 147 13.96 3.12 22.22
C ASP A 147 15.21 2.40 22.75
N GLN A 148 15.14 1.07 22.91
CA GLN A 148 16.30 0.27 23.33
C GLN A 148 17.43 0.33 22.29
N LEU A 149 17.12 0.18 21.01
CA LEU A 149 18.11 0.31 19.93
C LEU A 149 18.64 1.74 19.82
N SER A 150 17.78 2.73 20.00
CA SER A 150 18.14 4.15 20.00
C SER A 150 19.11 4.50 21.13
N ALA A 151 18.85 4.02 22.34
CA ALA A 151 19.75 4.17 23.48
C ALA A 151 21.09 3.49 23.22
N LYS A 152 21.06 2.26 22.68
CA LYS A 152 22.27 1.51 22.33
C LYS A 152 23.10 2.22 21.27
N ALA A 153 22.48 2.79 20.25
CA ALA A 153 23.15 3.57 19.22
C ALA A 153 23.86 4.81 19.79
N LYS A 154 23.20 5.52 20.73
CA LYS A 154 23.78 6.69 21.40
C LYS A 154 24.92 6.35 22.36
N ALA A 155 24.92 5.14 22.91
CA ALA A 155 25.99 4.66 23.80
C ALA A 155 27.28 4.24 23.06
N GLN A 156 27.23 4.09 21.73
CA GLN A 156 28.40 3.75 20.94
C GLN A 156 29.39 4.92 20.89
N THR A 157 30.65 4.64 21.22
CA THR A 157 31.76 5.61 21.18
C THR A 157 32.37 5.70 19.79
N ASP A 158 32.44 4.60 19.06
CA ASP A 158 32.89 4.57 17.67
C ASP A 158 31.81 5.11 16.72
N VAL A 159 32.21 5.98 15.79
CA VAL A 159 31.28 6.63 14.85
C VAL A 159 30.64 5.62 13.89
N ALA A 160 31.39 4.62 13.43
CA ALA A 160 30.88 3.62 12.50
C ALA A 160 29.90 2.67 13.20
N ALA A 161 30.20 2.27 14.43
CA ALA A 161 29.30 1.49 15.28
C ALA A 161 28.02 2.28 15.62
N ALA A 162 28.15 3.56 16.00
CA ALA A 162 27.01 4.43 16.27
C ALA A 162 26.09 4.56 15.05
N ALA A 163 26.67 4.79 13.86
CA ALA A 163 25.92 4.86 12.61
C ALA A 163 25.24 3.53 12.26
N ALA A 164 25.94 2.40 12.43
CA ALA A 164 25.38 1.07 12.16
C ALA A 164 24.21 0.73 13.11
N CYS A 165 24.34 1.04 14.40
CA CYS A 165 23.28 0.86 15.38
C CYS A 165 22.08 1.77 15.12
N ALA A 166 22.33 3.04 14.80
CA ALA A 166 21.26 3.98 14.46
C ALA A 166 20.51 3.54 13.19
N ARG A 167 21.24 3.05 12.18
CA ARG A 167 20.62 2.49 10.97
C ARG A 167 19.75 1.27 11.29
N ALA A 168 20.20 0.40 12.19
CA ALA A 168 19.42 -0.76 12.63
C ALA A 168 18.13 -0.33 13.36
N ALA A 169 18.21 0.67 14.26
CA ALA A 169 17.04 1.24 14.92
C ALA A 169 16.03 1.83 13.93
N LEU A 170 16.53 2.37 12.80
CA LEU A 170 15.70 3.01 11.78
C LEU A 170 15.18 2.04 10.70
N LEU A 171 15.54 0.75 10.73
CA LEU A 171 15.06 -0.23 9.73
C LEU A 171 13.53 -0.25 9.57
N PRO A 172 12.72 -0.18 10.65
CA PRO A 172 11.27 -0.14 10.50
C PRO A 172 10.75 1.05 9.69
N LEU A 173 11.50 2.16 9.60
CA LEU A 173 11.09 3.33 8.83
C LEU A 173 11.04 3.07 7.33
N ILE A 174 11.75 2.06 6.81
CA ILE A 174 11.68 1.67 5.39
C ILE A 174 10.22 1.46 4.99
N GLU A 175 9.51 0.65 5.77
CA GLU A 175 8.11 0.33 5.51
C GLU A 175 7.19 1.49 5.90
N LEU A 176 7.40 2.13 7.06
CA LEU A 176 6.50 3.18 7.54
C LEU A 176 6.49 4.42 6.64
N GLU A 177 7.63 4.84 6.11
CA GLU A 177 7.70 5.95 5.17
C GLU A 177 7.03 5.60 3.84
N ASN A 178 7.19 4.36 3.36
CA ASN A 178 6.46 3.90 2.19
C ASN A 178 4.94 3.98 2.45
N LEU A 179 4.46 3.41 3.56
CA LEU A 179 3.04 3.45 3.93
C LEU A 179 2.52 4.88 4.11
N LEU A 180 3.32 5.80 4.67
CA LEU A 180 2.90 7.20 4.81
C LEU A 180 2.80 7.89 3.45
N ALA A 181 3.79 7.69 2.57
CA ALA A 181 3.74 8.23 1.21
C ALA A 181 2.48 7.73 0.47
N HIS A 182 2.12 6.47 0.69
CA HIS A 182 0.89 5.91 0.17
C HIS A 182 -0.36 6.57 0.77
N ALA A 183 -0.47 6.65 2.09
CA ALA A 183 -1.59 7.34 2.75
C ALA A 183 -1.76 8.77 2.19
N LEU A 184 -0.67 9.54 2.10
CA LEU A 184 -0.66 10.90 1.57
C LEU A 184 -1.12 10.97 0.11
N PHE A 185 -0.64 10.08 -0.76
CA PHE A 185 -1.08 10.07 -2.15
C PHE A 185 -2.58 9.76 -2.29
N LEU A 186 -3.12 8.82 -1.50
CA LEU A 186 -4.56 8.49 -1.50
C LEU A 186 -5.41 9.69 -1.06
N LEU A 187 -4.87 10.49 -0.13
CA LEU A 187 -5.48 11.71 0.36
C LEU A 187 -5.30 12.90 -0.61
N GLY A 188 -4.60 12.72 -1.74
CA GLY A 188 -4.35 13.78 -2.72
C GLY A 188 -3.10 14.62 -2.44
N ASN A 189 -2.36 14.34 -1.37
CA ASN A 189 -1.16 15.05 -0.94
C ASN A 189 0.10 14.50 -1.63
N ALA A 190 0.10 14.47 -2.96
CA ALA A 190 1.15 13.85 -3.76
C ALA A 190 2.53 14.53 -3.61
N GLU A 191 2.57 15.84 -3.35
CA GLU A 191 3.81 16.57 -3.03
C GLU A 191 4.48 16.06 -1.76
N GLU A 192 3.68 15.86 -0.72
CA GLU A 192 4.19 15.38 0.56
C GLU A 192 4.59 13.90 0.45
N ALA A 193 3.86 13.10 -0.32
CA ALA A 193 4.26 11.73 -0.66
C ALA A 193 5.63 11.68 -1.35
N LEU A 194 5.89 12.58 -2.31
CA LEU A 194 7.19 12.71 -2.98
C LEU A 194 8.29 13.09 -1.98
N ALA A 195 8.00 14.01 -1.06
CA ALA A 195 8.94 14.40 0.00
C ALA A 195 9.26 13.23 0.94
N VAL A 196 8.26 12.40 1.31
CA VAL A 196 8.46 11.21 2.13
C VAL A 196 9.36 10.19 1.42
N HIS A 197 9.09 9.84 0.17
CA HIS A 197 9.95 8.92 -0.59
C HIS A 197 11.38 9.44 -0.74
N THR A 198 11.55 10.74 -0.93
CA THR A 198 12.88 11.37 -0.98
C THR A 198 13.63 11.18 0.34
N ARG A 199 12.98 11.45 1.47
CA ARG A 199 13.57 11.23 2.81
C ARG A 199 13.89 9.75 3.07
N ALA A 200 13.05 8.83 2.61
CA ALA A 200 13.28 7.39 2.77
C ALA A 200 14.58 6.94 2.08
N LEU A 201 14.86 7.49 0.89
CA LEU A 201 16.09 7.19 0.15
C LEU A 201 17.35 7.79 0.78
N GLU A 202 17.24 8.84 1.62
CA GLU A 202 18.38 9.37 2.39
C GLU A 202 18.88 8.36 3.45
N LEU A 203 17.96 7.58 4.01
CA LEU A 203 18.29 6.53 4.99
C LEU A 203 18.67 5.22 4.29
N PHE A 204 17.91 4.86 3.27
CA PHE A 204 17.96 3.57 2.60
C PHE A 204 17.89 3.77 1.09
N GLU A 205 19.03 4.09 0.49
CA GLU A 205 19.15 4.29 -0.96
C GLU A 205 18.67 3.06 -1.77
N SER A 206 18.79 1.86 -1.21
CA SER A 206 18.30 0.62 -1.79
C SER A 206 16.84 0.31 -1.43
N ASN A 207 16.01 1.29 -1.08
CA ASN A 207 14.58 1.05 -0.85
C ASN A 207 13.85 0.99 -2.20
N PRO A 208 13.39 -0.20 -2.66
CA PRO A 208 12.81 -0.36 -3.98
C PRO A 208 11.51 0.44 -4.15
N ASP A 209 10.62 0.39 -3.14
CA ASP A 209 9.33 1.07 -3.20
C ASP A 209 9.50 2.59 -3.17
N ALA A 210 10.42 3.13 -2.35
CA ALA A 210 10.67 4.56 -2.32
C ALA A 210 11.28 5.07 -3.62
N ARG A 211 12.18 4.29 -4.22
CA ARG A 211 12.81 4.64 -5.50
C ARG A 211 11.78 4.66 -6.63
N TYR A 212 10.98 3.59 -6.71
CA TYR A 212 9.89 3.48 -7.67
C TYR A 212 8.86 4.61 -7.48
N GLY A 213 8.39 4.82 -6.24
CA GLY A 213 7.41 5.84 -5.89
C GLY A 213 7.88 7.26 -6.22
N LYS A 214 9.14 7.60 -5.90
CA LYS A 214 9.75 8.88 -6.28
C LYS A 214 9.79 9.07 -7.80
N GLY A 215 10.24 8.08 -8.56
CA GLY A 215 10.30 8.15 -10.02
C GLY A 215 8.92 8.36 -10.65
N ALA A 216 7.91 7.61 -10.19
CA ALA A 216 6.54 7.73 -10.65
C ALA A 216 5.92 9.10 -10.30
N LEU A 217 6.10 9.59 -9.07
CA LEU A 217 5.55 10.87 -8.64
C LEU A 217 6.20 12.06 -9.33
N LEU A 218 7.50 12.00 -9.64
CA LEU A 218 8.15 13.06 -10.42
C LEU A 218 7.55 13.17 -11.83
N LEU A 219 7.24 12.06 -12.48
CA LEU A 219 6.55 12.08 -13.78
C LEU A 219 5.14 12.68 -13.66
N ASP A 220 4.38 12.28 -12.64
CA ASP A 220 2.99 12.72 -12.46
C ASP A 220 2.90 14.20 -12.02
N LEU A 221 3.78 14.67 -11.14
CA LEU A 221 3.72 16.02 -10.54
C LEU A 221 4.55 17.08 -11.28
N ARG A 222 5.57 16.63 -12.02
CA ARG A 222 6.58 17.50 -12.64
C ARG A 222 6.83 17.09 -14.09
N GLY A 223 5.79 16.59 -14.75
CA GLY A 223 5.86 16.08 -16.12
C GLY A 223 6.37 17.07 -17.16
N ASP A 224 6.32 18.38 -16.91
CA ASP A 224 6.84 19.41 -17.82
C ASP A 224 8.18 20.01 -17.39
N ASP A 225 8.70 19.66 -16.21
CA ASP A 225 10.03 20.06 -15.78
C ASP A 225 11.06 19.02 -16.23
N LEU A 226 11.87 19.39 -17.22
CA LEU A 226 12.90 18.52 -17.77
C LEU A 226 13.94 18.06 -16.74
N LYS A 227 14.20 18.85 -15.69
CA LYS A 227 15.11 18.43 -14.62
C LYS A 227 14.49 17.30 -13.81
N SER A 228 13.23 17.45 -13.41
CA SER A 228 12.47 16.41 -12.71
C SER A 228 12.26 15.16 -13.55
N LEU A 229 12.00 15.28 -14.86
CA LEU A 229 11.89 14.13 -15.75
C LEU A 229 13.21 13.34 -15.87
N LYS A 230 14.35 14.03 -15.99
CA LYS A 230 15.66 13.37 -15.98
C LYS A 230 15.93 12.66 -14.66
N LEU A 231 15.52 13.25 -13.55
CA LEU A 231 15.60 12.60 -12.24
C LEU A 231 14.68 11.37 -12.19
N ALA A 232 13.43 11.48 -12.66
CA ALA A 232 12.50 10.37 -12.74
C ALA A 232 13.07 9.20 -13.57
N GLN A 233 13.67 9.51 -14.72
CA GLN A 233 14.34 8.53 -15.57
C GLN A 233 15.46 7.80 -14.79
N ALA A 234 16.33 8.54 -14.12
CA ALA A 234 17.45 7.96 -13.36
C ALA A 234 16.96 7.04 -12.22
N GLU A 235 15.92 7.45 -11.49
CA GLU A 235 15.34 6.63 -10.42
C GLU A 235 14.72 5.33 -10.95
N LEU A 236 13.97 5.40 -12.05
CA LEU A 236 13.33 4.24 -12.68
C LEU A 236 14.35 3.29 -13.33
N GLU A 237 15.39 3.82 -13.97
CA GLU A 237 16.50 3.00 -14.51
C GLU A 237 17.24 2.28 -13.40
N ARG A 238 17.53 2.99 -12.29
CA ARG A 238 18.20 2.38 -11.15
C ARG A 238 17.33 1.33 -10.47
N PHE A 239 16.03 1.58 -10.32
CA PHE A 239 15.08 0.59 -9.83
C PHE A 239 15.06 -0.68 -10.69
N LEU A 240 14.98 -0.54 -12.02
CA LEU A 240 14.94 -1.69 -12.93
C LEU A 240 16.27 -2.45 -12.99
N SER A 241 17.39 -1.76 -12.77
CA SER A 241 18.72 -2.38 -12.65
C SER A 241 18.84 -3.20 -11.38
N ASP A 242 18.45 -2.63 -10.24
CA ASP A 242 18.63 -3.26 -8.92
C ASP A 242 17.53 -4.30 -8.63
N TYR A 243 16.33 -4.14 -9.19
CA TYR A 243 15.13 -4.95 -8.92
C TYR A 243 14.36 -5.37 -10.20
N PRO A 244 15.00 -6.10 -11.14
CA PRO A 244 14.42 -6.39 -12.45
C PRO A 244 13.16 -7.29 -12.41
N THR A 245 12.95 -8.01 -11.30
CA THR A 245 11.85 -8.96 -11.07
C THR A 245 10.88 -8.50 -9.99
N ALA A 246 11.00 -7.28 -9.47
CA ALA A 246 10.06 -6.77 -8.49
C ALA A 246 8.63 -6.70 -9.08
N PRO A 247 7.57 -6.82 -8.26
CA PRO A 247 6.18 -6.74 -8.74
C PRO A 247 5.87 -5.47 -9.55
N GLN A 248 6.58 -4.37 -9.28
CA GLN A 248 6.42 -3.09 -9.97
C GLN A 248 7.28 -2.98 -11.25
N ALA A 249 8.11 -3.96 -11.60
CA ALA A 249 9.08 -3.85 -12.71
C ALA A 249 8.42 -3.65 -14.08
N ALA A 250 7.27 -4.27 -14.35
CA ALA A 250 6.53 -4.03 -15.59
C ALA A 250 6.02 -2.57 -15.69
N GLN A 251 5.42 -2.08 -14.60
CA GLN A 251 4.93 -0.71 -14.49
C GLN A 251 6.07 0.32 -14.60
N ALA A 252 7.20 0.04 -13.94
CA ALA A 252 8.40 0.88 -13.98
C ALA A 252 8.99 0.97 -15.40
N ARG A 253 8.96 -0.11 -16.20
CA ARG A 253 9.36 -0.07 -17.62
C ARG A 253 8.45 0.84 -18.44
N SER A 254 7.13 0.76 -18.23
CA SER A 254 6.16 1.63 -18.90
C SER A 254 6.38 3.10 -18.53
N PHE A 255 6.55 3.42 -17.24
CA PHE A 255 6.87 4.77 -16.81
C PHE A 255 8.20 5.26 -17.37
N LEU A 256 9.23 4.42 -17.40
CA LEU A 256 10.51 4.79 -17.97
C LEU A 256 10.40 5.13 -19.46
N ALA A 257 9.62 4.36 -20.23
CA ALA A 257 9.36 4.66 -21.64
C ALA A 257 8.65 6.02 -21.80
N ARG A 258 7.56 6.23 -21.05
CA ARG A 258 6.80 7.50 -21.06
C ARG A 258 7.65 8.69 -20.63
N THR A 259 8.52 8.53 -19.64
CA THR A 259 9.45 9.57 -19.20
C THR A 259 10.45 9.92 -20.31
N LYS A 260 10.99 8.92 -21.03
CA LYS A 260 11.91 9.16 -22.16
C LYS A 260 11.22 9.92 -23.29
N ASP A 261 9.99 9.52 -23.62
CA ASP A 261 9.19 10.21 -24.64
C ASP A 261 8.89 11.65 -24.21
N ALA A 262 8.54 11.87 -22.93
CA ALA A 262 8.29 13.21 -22.39
C ALA A 262 9.54 14.10 -22.45
N ILE A 263 10.72 13.55 -22.14
CA ILE A 263 11.99 14.27 -22.26
C ILE A 263 12.24 14.66 -23.73
N ALA A 264 12.03 13.73 -24.67
CA ALA A 264 12.21 13.98 -26.10
C ALA A 264 11.23 15.04 -26.63
N ALA A 265 9.99 15.04 -26.14
CA ALA A 265 8.96 16.02 -26.50
C ALA A 265 9.15 17.39 -25.82
N GLY A 266 10.03 17.51 -24.82
CA GLY A 266 10.22 18.75 -24.08
C GLY A 266 9.16 19.00 -22.99
N GLY A 267 8.56 17.92 -22.46
CA GLY A 267 7.52 17.91 -21.43
C GLY A 267 6.37 16.94 -21.75
N VAL A 268 5.68 16.44 -20.73
CA VAL A 268 4.49 15.57 -20.83
C VAL A 268 3.34 16.29 -21.57
N SER A 269 3.16 17.60 -21.37
CA SER A 269 2.13 18.40 -22.07
C SER A 269 2.36 18.48 -23.59
N LYS A 270 3.59 18.28 -24.03
CA LYS A 270 4.00 18.30 -25.45
C LYS A 270 4.05 16.92 -26.07
N LEU A 271 3.82 15.87 -25.28
CA LEU A 271 3.57 14.55 -25.84
C LEU A 271 2.35 14.68 -26.74
N LYS A 272 2.59 14.50 -28.04
CA LYS A 272 1.48 14.19 -28.94
C LYS A 272 0.76 13.00 -28.32
N PRO A 273 -0.58 12.98 -28.28
CA PRO A 273 -1.28 11.77 -27.91
C PRO A 273 -0.76 10.68 -28.84
N GLN A 274 0.10 9.81 -28.31
CA GLN A 274 0.40 8.56 -28.97
C GLN A 274 -0.98 7.91 -29.08
N LYS A 275 -1.40 7.59 -30.30
CA LYS A 275 -2.28 6.43 -30.46
C LYS A 275 -1.53 5.32 -29.75
N HIS A 276 -1.89 5.03 -28.50
CA HIS A 276 -1.14 4.11 -27.65
C HIS A 276 -1.06 2.77 -28.37
N GLN A 277 0.06 2.57 -29.07
CA GLN A 277 0.61 1.28 -29.45
C GLN A 277 1.63 0.91 -28.36
N ASP A 278 1.21 0.99 -27.10
CA ASP A 278 1.75 0.07 -26.13
C ASP A 278 1.08 -1.26 -26.44
N LYS A 279 1.89 -2.27 -26.78
CA LYS A 279 1.44 -3.66 -26.81
C LYS A 279 1.00 -4.07 -25.41
N VAL A 280 -0.23 -3.71 -25.05
CA VAL A 280 -1.20 -4.64 -24.50
C VAL A 280 -1.95 -5.18 -25.72
N ASP A 281 -2.19 -6.49 -25.77
CA ASP A 281 -2.58 -7.20 -26.99
C ASP A 281 -3.71 -6.54 -27.81
N PRO A 282 -3.61 -6.54 -29.17
CA PRO A 282 -4.37 -5.65 -30.04
C PRO A 282 -5.52 -6.38 -30.75
N HIS A 283 -6.67 -6.54 -30.12
CA HIS A 283 -7.90 -6.93 -30.83
C HIS A 283 -9.16 -6.30 -30.23
N ALA A 284 -9.40 -5.02 -30.55
CA ALA A 284 -10.76 -4.50 -30.69
C ALA A 284 -10.73 -3.30 -31.63
N GLY A 285 -11.36 -3.46 -32.80
CA GLY A 285 -11.55 -2.42 -33.78
C GLY A 285 -12.48 -1.32 -33.28
N VAL A 286 -12.14 -0.08 -33.62
CA VAL A 286 -13.09 1.04 -33.55
C VAL A 286 -13.33 1.50 -34.97
N ALA A 287 -14.40 0.98 -35.56
CA ALA A 287 -15.04 1.62 -36.70
C ALA A 287 -15.76 2.88 -36.20
N GLY A 288 -15.64 3.96 -36.97
CA GLY A 288 -16.01 5.30 -36.54
C GLY A 288 -17.49 5.67 -36.65
N ALA A 289 -17.69 6.96 -36.36
CA ALA A 289 -18.86 7.82 -36.60
C ALA A 289 -19.95 7.82 -35.50
N PRO A 290 -20.85 8.83 -35.50
CA PRO A 290 -20.58 10.26 -35.36
C PRO A 290 -21.41 10.89 -34.23
N MET A 291 -21.06 12.13 -33.89
CA MET A 291 -21.82 13.00 -32.98
C MET A 291 -23.27 13.19 -33.47
N LEU A 292 -24.26 12.80 -32.68
CA LEU A 292 -25.66 13.20 -32.83
C LEU A 292 -26.27 13.64 -31.50
N GLY A 293 -26.42 14.96 -31.39
CA GLY A 293 -27.63 15.70 -30.99
C GLY A 293 -28.59 15.14 -29.93
N GLY A 294 -28.79 15.96 -28.89
CA GLY A 294 -30.12 16.38 -28.47
C GLY A 294 -30.81 15.56 -27.37
N GLY A 295 -30.54 15.90 -26.11
CA GLY A 295 -31.34 15.48 -24.97
C GLY A 295 -31.13 16.39 -23.77
N LYS A 296 -32.18 17.10 -23.35
CA LYS A 296 -32.17 18.15 -22.32
C LYS A 296 -31.82 17.58 -20.93
N THR A 297 -30.71 18.02 -20.35
CA THR A 297 -30.42 17.91 -18.92
C THR A 297 -31.01 19.12 -18.15
N PRO A 298 -31.62 18.93 -16.97
CA PRO A 298 -32.15 20.02 -16.16
C PRO A 298 -31.04 20.89 -15.53
N PRO A 299 -31.37 22.14 -15.13
CA PRO A 299 -30.39 23.21 -14.96
C PRO A 299 -29.78 23.18 -13.56
N PHE A 300 -28.57 22.63 -13.45
CA PHE A 300 -27.64 22.99 -12.37
C PHE A 300 -26.23 23.10 -12.95
N ALA A 301 -26.01 24.14 -13.75
CA ALA A 301 -24.67 24.62 -14.08
C ALA A 301 -24.74 26.05 -14.58
N GLN A 302 -24.51 27.04 -13.71
CA GLN A 302 -23.75 28.23 -14.11
C GLN A 302 -23.25 29.02 -12.90
N GLN A 303 -22.10 28.64 -12.32
CA GLN A 303 -21.17 29.66 -11.81
C GLN A 303 -19.74 29.15 -11.66
N GLY A 304 -18.81 29.83 -12.33
CA GLY A 304 -17.40 29.92 -11.96
C GLY A 304 -16.46 28.89 -12.58
N GLY A 305 -15.76 29.29 -13.65
CA GLY A 305 -14.72 28.48 -14.28
C GLY A 305 -13.45 28.32 -13.42
N GLY A 306 -12.99 27.08 -13.35
CA GLY A 306 -11.71 26.65 -12.79
C GLY A 306 -11.67 25.12 -12.85
N ASN A 307 -10.83 24.55 -13.72
CA ASN A 307 -10.67 23.09 -13.86
C ASN A 307 -9.91 22.52 -12.64
N GLY A 308 -10.59 22.49 -11.50
CA GLY A 308 -10.19 21.79 -10.29
C GLY A 308 -11.46 21.46 -9.53
N MET A 309 -11.88 20.20 -9.53
CA MET A 309 -12.91 19.71 -8.62
C MET A 309 -12.48 20.07 -7.18
N PRO A 310 -13.40 20.49 -6.30
CA PRO A 310 -13.06 20.79 -4.91
C PRO A 310 -12.37 19.57 -4.28
N GLN A 311 -11.14 19.76 -3.79
CA GLN A 311 -10.50 18.72 -2.98
C GLN A 311 -11.32 18.56 -1.70
N LEU A 312 -11.65 17.31 -1.35
CA LEU A 312 -12.34 17.00 -0.10
C LEU A 312 -11.42 17.42 1.05
N THR A 313 -11.81 18.46 1.80
CA THR A 313 -11.01 18.91 2.95
C THR A 313 -11.09 17.87 4.07
N PRO A 314 -10.09 17.81 4.97
CA PRO A 314 -10.14 16.92 6.13
C PRO A 314 -11.42 17.07 6.95
N GLU A 315 -11.93 18.29 7.09
CA GLU A 315 -13.18 18.59 7.80
C GLU A 315 -14.40 18.07 7.05
N MET A 316 -14.40 18.12 5.71
CA MET A 316 -15.45 17.50 4.90
C MET A 316 -15.42 15.97 5.03
N ILE A 317 -14.25 15.35 5.10
CA ILE A 317 -14.11 13.90 5.27
C ILE A 317 -14.60 13.46 6.65
N GLU A 318 -14.24 14.17 7.71
CA GLU A 318 -14.72 13.90 9.08
C GLU A 318 -16.23 14.10 9.20
N ALA A 319 -16.75 15.20 8.64
CA ALA A 319 -18.18 15.44 8.58
C ALA A 319 -18.88 14.29 7.85
N MET A 320 -18.37 13.85 6.70
CA MET A 320 -18.91 12.75 5.90
C MET A 320 -18.87 11.38 6.61
N GLN A 321 -17.90 11.15 7.50
CA GLN A 321 -17.81 9.93 8.31
C GLN A 321 -18.83 9.88 9.45
N ASN A 322 -19.22 11.06 9.97
CA ASN A 322 -20.20 11.21 11.05
C ASN A 322 -21.62 11.52 10.54
N VAL A 323 -21.85 11.54 9.22
CA VAL A 323 -23.20 11.70 8.65
C VAL A 323 -24.06 10.51 9.06
N GLU A 324 -25.25 10.79 9.61
CA GLU A 324 -26.26 9.77 9.86
C GLU A 324 -26.54 8.98 8.57
N ARG A 325 -26.40 7.65 8.65
CA ARG A 325 -26.66 6.75 7.52
C ARG A 325 -28.17 6.66 7.28
N THR A 326 -28.73 7.67 6.63
CA THR A 326 -30.11 7.60 6.18
C THR A 326 -30.23 6.59 5.03
N PRO A 327 -31.37 5.90 4.91
CA PRO A 327 -31.61 4.98 3.80
C PRO A 327 -31.40 5.63 2.41
N GLU A 328 -31.72 6.91 2.28
CA GLU A 328 -31.55 7.67 1.04
C GLU A 328 -30.07 7.88 0.69
N LEU A 329 -29.22 8.15 1.69
CA LEU A 329 -27.78 8.26 1.49
C LEU A 329 -27.18 6.91 1.09
N GLU A 330 -27.59 5.82 1.76
CA GLU A 330 -27.10 4.49 1.44
C GLU A 330 -27.47 4.08 0.00
N GLN A 331 -28.71 4.33 -0.42
CA GLN A 331 -29.14 4.12 -1.82
C GLN A 331 -28.33 4.98 -2.80
N GLY A 332 -28.07 6.25 -2.46
CA GLY A 332 -27.26 7.15 -3.27
C GLY A 332 -25.82 6.63 -3.45
N LEU A 333 -25.21 6.11 -2.39
CA LEU A 333 -23.86 5.53 -2.43
C LEU A 333 -23.83 4.21 -3.20
N GLN A 334 -24.83 3.34 -3.02
CA GLN A 334 -24.95 2.10 -3.81
C GLN A 334 -25.10 2.41 -5.30
N LYS A 335 -25.90 3.41 -5.66
CA LYS A 335 -26.02 3.88 -7.04
C LYS A 335 -24.69 4.41 -7.56
N LEU A 336 -23.97 5.20 -6.77
CA LEU A 336 -22.66 5.73 -7.16
C LEU A 336 -21.64 4.61 -7.42
N VAL A 337 -21.66 3.54 -6.62
CA VAL A 337 -20.84 2.33 -6.87
C VAL A 337 -21.23 1.66 -8.19
N ALA A 338 -22.52 1.45 -8.44
CA ALA A 338 -23.00 0.83 -9.68
C ALA A 338 -22.64 1.67 -10.92
N ASP A 339 -22.80 3.00 -10.84
CA ASP A 339 -22.40 3.93 -11.90
C ASP A 339 -20.89 3.84 -12.16
N ALA A 340 -20.07 3.78 -11.09
CA ALA A 340 -18.61 3.62 -11.19
C ALA A 340 -18.19 2.31 -11.86
N GLU A 341 -18.91 1.22 -11.63
CA GLU A 341 -18.66 -0.06 -12.32
C GLU A 341 -19.04 0.00 -13.80
N GLY A 342 -20.12 0.70 -14.13
CA GLY A 342 -20.46 1.00 -15.52
C GLY A 342 -19.37 1.83 -16.21
N LEU A 343 -18.73 2.75 -15.49
CA LEU A 343 -17.56 3.51 -15.97
C LEU A 343 -16.34 2.60 -16.16
N LEU A 344 -16.08 1.68 -15.22
CA LEU A 344 -15.01 0.68 -15.34
C LEU A 344 -15.17 -0.18 -16.60
N ALA A 345 -16.37 -0.70 -16.84
CA ALA A 345 -16.66 -1.53 -18.01
C ALA A 345 -16.47 -0.78 -19.34
N LYS A 346 -16.58 0.56 -19.32
CA LYS A 346 -16.28 1.42 -20.47
C LYS A 346 -14.81 1.83 -20.57
N GLY A 347 -13.94 1.31 -19.68
CA GLY A 347 -12.54 1.70 -19.59
C GLY A 347 -12.31 3.12 -19.06
N GLN A 348 -13.32 3.77 -18.47
CA GLN A 348 -13.24 5.13 -17.93
C GLN A 348 -12.67 5.13 -16.51
N TYR A 349 -11.46 4.60 -16.37
CA TYR A 349 -10.85 4.30 -15.06
C TYR A 349 -10.68 5.52 -14.15
N GLN A 350 -10.40 6.71 -14.70
CA GLN A 350 -10.24 7.92 -13.89
C GLN A 350 -11.57 8.38 -13.26
N GLN A 351 -12.65 8.36 -14.04
CA GLN A 351 -13.98 8.76 -13.55
C GLN A 351 -14.52 7.73 -12.55
N ALA A 352 -14.28 6.44 -12.79
CA ALA A 352 -14.60 5.39 -11.84
C ALA A 352 -13.83 5.59 -10.52
N LEU A 353 -12.52 5.85 -10.58
CA LEU A 353 -11.70 6.14 -9.41
C LEU A 353 -12.24 7.34 -8.61
N ASP A 354 -12.61 8.42 -9.28
CA ASP A 354 -13.15 9.62 -8.64
C ASP A 354 -14.49 9.34 -7.95
N ALA A 355 -15.34 8.49 -8.54
CA ALA A 355 -16.57 8.04 -7.91
C ALA A 355 -16.30 7.18 -6.66
N TYR A 356 -15.39 6.21 -6.73
CA TYR A 356 -15.03 5.38 -5.58
C TYR A 356 -14.37 6.18 -4.45
N LYS A 357 -13.56 7.20 -4.76
CA LYS A 357 -12.99 8.13 -3.78
C LYS A 357 -14.03 8.89 -2.97
N ARG A 358 -15.27 9.00 -3.46
CA ARG A 358 -16.40 9.61 -2.72
C ARG A 358 -17.12 8.59 -1.84
N VAL A 359 -17.11 7.31 -2.22
CA VAL A 359 -17.79 6.23 -1.48
C VAL A 359 -16.94 5.72 -0.33
N VAL A 360 -15.66 5.40 -0.58
CA VAL A 360 -14.78 4.74 0.39
C VAL A 360 -14.64 5.51 1.71
N PRO A 361 -14.55 6.86 1.74
CA PRO A 361 -14.49 7.58 3.01
C PRO A 361 -15.76 7.46 3.87
N VAL A 362 -16.94 7.35 3.24
CA VAL A 362 -18.25 7.25 3.92
C VAL A 362 -18.56 5.80 4.31
N GLN A 363 -18.20 4.86 3.44
CA GLN A 363 -18.36 3.43 3.64
C GLN A 363 -16.99 2.74 3.56
N PRO A 364 -16.15 2.90 4.60
CA PRO A 364 -14.84 2.26 4.64
C PRO A 364 -14.95 0.73 4.63
N ASP A 365 -16.10 0.15 4.98
CA ASP A 365 -16.30 -1.30 4.97
C ASP A 365 -16.87 -1.84 3.65
N ASN A 366 -17.11 -0.97 2.67
CA ASN A 366 -17.64 -1.39 1.37
C ASN A 366 -16.53 -2.06 0.53
N ALA A 367 -16.39 -3.37 0.69
CA ALA A 367 -15.41 -4.19 -0.01
C ALA A 367 -15.54 -4.09 -1.54
N ARG A 368 -16.77 -3.95 -2.06
CA ARG A 368 -17.04 -3.77 -3.49
C ARG A 368 -16.48 -2.45 -4.02
N ALA A 369 -16.66 -1.34 -3.29
CA ALA A 369 -16.09 -0.04 -3.63
C ALA A 369 -14.55 -0.05 -3.56
N LYS A 370 -13.96 -0.74 -2.56
CA LYS A 370 -12.50 -0.94 -2.47
C LYS A 370 -11.95 -1.71 -3.66
N ALA A 371 -12.61 -2.81 -4.05
CA ALA A 371 -12.24 -3.59 -5.23
C ALA A 371 -12.30 -2.75 -6.52
N GLY A 372 -13.37 -1.97 -6.68
CA GLY A 372 -13.53 -1.08 -7.82
C GLY A 372 -12.45 0.00 -7.87
N MET A 373 -12.12 0.60 -6.72
CA MET A 373 -11.03 1.57 -6.58
C MET A 373 -9.69 0.95 -6.95
N ALA A 374 -9.38 -0.24 -6.41
CA ALA A 374 -8.17 -0.96 -6.71
C ALA A 374 -8.06 -1.26 -8.22
N TRP A 375 -9.13 -1.77 -8.82
CA TRP A 375 -9.16 -2.09 -10.25
C TRP A 375 -9.03 -0.85 -11.13
N SER A 376 -9.62 0.27 -10.71
CA SER A 376 -9.45 1.57 -11.37
C SER A 376 -7.98 2.01 -11.37
N LEU A 377 -7.29 1.85 -10.24
CA LEU A 377 -5.86 2.15 -10.12
C LEU A 377 -5.00 1.21 -10.97
N VAL A 378 -5.35 -0.08 -11.04
CA VAL A 378 -4.69 -1.06 -11.91
C VAL A 378 -4.86 -0.65 -13.38
N GLY A 379 -6.08 -0.31 -13.81
CA GLY A 379 -6.36 0.15 -15.18
C GLY A 379 -5.65 1.45 -15.55
N LEU A 380 -5.46 2.36 -14.59
CA LEU A 380 -4.68 3.59 -14.77
C LEU A 380 -3.17 3.38 -14.70
N GLY A 381 -2.70 2.16 -14.37
CA GLY A 381 -1.30 1.88 -14.12
C GLY A 381 -0.71 2.72 -12.99
N LYS A 382 -1.49 3.11 -11.98
CA LYS A 382 -1.00 3.95 -10.89
C LYS A 382 -0.06 3.14 -9.99
N PRO A 383 1.03 3.76 -9.47
CA PRO A 383 2.07 3.04 -8.74
C PRO A 383 1.55 2.31 -7.49
N MET A 384 0.45 2.79 -6.93
CA MET A 384 -0.16 2.26 -5.72
C MET A 384 -1.21 1.19 -5.95
N ALA A 385 -1.50 0.85 -7.21
CA ALA A 385 -2.52 -0.13 -7.57
C ALA A 385 -2.32 -1.47 -6.84
N ASN A 386 -1.09 -1.97 -6.77
CA ASN A 386 -0.78 -3.26 -6.17
C ASN A 386 -1.12 -3.33 -4.67
N GLN A 387 -0.97 -2.23 -3.94
CA GLN A 387 -1.23 -2.22 -2.50
C GLN A 387 -2.72 -2.13 -2.20
N ILE A 388 -3.43 -1.25 -2.90
CA ILE A 388 -4.89 -1.16 -2.77
C ILE A 388 -5.55 -2.45 -3.26
N TRP A 389 -4.97 -3.08 -4.28
CA TRP A 389 -5.36 -4.42 -4.73
C TRP A 389 -5.17 -5.48 -3.65
N SER A 390 -4.04 -5.48 -2.94
CA SER A 390 -3.82 -6.40 -1.82
C SER A 390 -4.87 -6.23 -0.72
N VAL A 391 -5.29 -4.99 -0.43
CA VAL A 391 -6.37 -4.70 0.53
C VAL A 391 -7.71 -5.22 0.02
N ALA A 392 -8.04 -4.95 -1.24
CA ALA A 392 -9.28 -5.45 -1.85
C ALA A 392 -9.35 -6.99 -1.84
N CYS A 393 -8.22 -7.68 -2.00
CA CYS A 393 -8.14 -9.14 -2.00
C CYS A 393 -8.33 -9.78 -0.61
N GLN A 394 -8.43 -9.01 0.47
CA GLN A 394 -8.82 -9.54 1.78
C GLN A 394 -10.27 -10.05 1.78
N ASP A 395 -11.12 -9.46 0.93
CA ASP A 395 -12.45 -9.99 0.60
C ASP A 395 -12.48 -10.39 -0.89
N PRO A 396 -12.00 -11.61 -1.21
CA PRO A 396 -11.95 -12.06 -2.59
C PRO A 396 -13.35 -12.26 -3.21
N ALA A 397 -14.40 -12.39 -2.40
CA ALA A 397 -15.77 -12.49 -2.90
C ALA A 397 -16.28 -11.14 -3.44
N ALA A 398 -15.90 -10.02 -2.82
CA ALA A 398 -16.21 -8.69 -3.34
C ALA A 398 -15.49 -8.40 -4.67
N VAL A 399 -14.24 -8.86 -4.80
CA VAL A 399 -13.49 -8.77 -6.07
C VAL A 399 -14.14 -9.64 -7.14
N ASP A 400 -14.55 -10.87 -6.82
CA ASP A 400 -15.29 -11.73 -7.74
C ASP A 400 -16.62 -11.08 -8.21
N ALA A 401 -17.40 -10.53 -7.28
CA ALA A 401 -18.65 -9.84 -7.58
C ALA A 401 -18.46 -8.60 -8.48
N LEU A 402 -17.34 -7.89 -8.34
CA LEU A 402 -16.97 -6.82 -9.28
C LEU A 402 -16.74 -7.38 -10.69
N GLY A 403 -16.05 -8.53 -10.82
CA GLY A 403 -15.89 -9.21 -12.11
C GLY A 403 -17.24 -9.59 -12.73
N ASP A 404 -18.18 -10.11 -11.93
CA ASP A 404 -19.54 -10.41 -12.40
C ASP A 404 -20.26 -9.15 -12.90
N SER A 405 -20.11 -8.02 -12.19
CA SER A 405 -20.67 -6.73 -12.60
C SER A 405 -20.04 -6.20 -13.90
N LEU A 406 -18.71 -6.30 -14.06
CA LEU A 406 -18.03 -5.90 -15.31
C LEU A 406 -18.55 -6.70 -16.50
N LYS A 407 -18.68 -8.01 -16.33
CA LYS A 407 -19.26 -8.90 -17.35
C LYS A 407 -20.71 -8.53 -17.66
N ALA A 408 -21.53 -8.26 -16.65
CA ALA A 408 -22.92 -7.84 -16.83
C ALA A 408 -23.04 -6.48 -17.55
N ASN A 409 -22.08 -5.58 -17.32
CA ASN A 409 -21.97 -4.29 -17.99
C ASN A 409 -21.28 -4.37 -19.37
N GLY A 410 -21.02 -5.57 -19.89
CA GLY A 410 -20.50 -5.81 -21.24
C GLY A 410 -18.97 -5.91 -21.35
N ASP A 411 -18.22 -5.77 -20.27
CA ASP A 411 -16.76 -5.90 -20.24
C ASP A 411 -16.34 -7.30 -19.78
N ALA A 412 -16.65 -8.30 -20.61
CA ALA A 412 -16.29 -9.69 -20.33
C ALA A 412 -14.77 -9.91 -20.28
N ASP A 413 -14.00 -9.17 -21.09
CA ASP A 413 -12.55 -9.27 -21.10
C ASP A 413 -11.93 -8.63 -19.85
N GLY A 414 -12.45 -7.49 -19.40
CA GLY A 414 -12.06 -6.87 -18.13
C GLY A 414 -12.38 -7.75 -16.94
N ALA A 415 -13.55 -8.40 -16.93
CA ALA A 415 -13.91 -9.39 -15.92
C ALA A 415 -12.90 -10.55 -15.87
N LYS A 416 -12.55 -11.13 -17.03
CA LYS A 416 -11.52 -12.19 -17.11
C LYS A 416 -10.16 -11.75 -16.59
N ARG A 417 -9.69 -10.55 -16.97
CA ARG A 417 -8.42 -10.00 -16.48
C ARG A 417 -8.44 -9.81 -14.95
N LEU A 418 -9.56 -9.33 -14.43
CA LEU A 418 -9.77 -9.14 -13.00
C LEU A 418 -9.72 -10.48 -12.26
N TRP A 419 -10.45 -11.49 -12.74
CA TRP A 419 -10.43 -12.84 -12.15
C TRP A 419 -9.07 -13.51 -12.26
N ALA A 420 -8.36 -13.33 -13.38
CA ALA A 420 -7.00 -13.85 -13.54
C ALA A 420 -6.07 -13.26 -12.47
N LYS A 421 -6.06 -11.93 -12.32
CA LYS A 421 -5.28 -11.26 -11.28
C LYS A 421 -5.69 -11.70 -9.87
N LEU A 422 -6.98 -11.92 -9.62
CA LEU A 422 -7.48 -12.42 -8.34
C LEU A 422 -6.96 -13.84 -8.07
N SER A 423 -6.99 -14.73 -9.07
CA SER A 423 -6.49 -16.10 -8.96
C SER A 423 -4.98 -16.15 -8.68
N GLU A 424 -4.21 -15.24 -9.28
CA GLU A 424 -2.78 -15.11 -9.05
C GLU A 424 -2.48 -14.56 -7.63
N THR A 425 -3.27 -13.60 -7.17
CA THR A 425 -3.05 -12.93 -5.88
C THR A 425 -3.54 -13.79 -4.70
N VAL A 426 -4.65 -14.51 -4.89
CA VAL A 426 -5.26 -15.39 -3.88
C VAL A 426 -5.45 -16.79 -4.47
N PRO A 427 -4.37 -17.60 -4.56
CA PRO A 427 -4.44 -18.94 -5.16
C PRO A 427 -5.49 -19.86 -4.52
N ALA A 428 -5.75 -19.71 -3.22
CA ALA A 428 -6.78 -20.45 -2.50
C ALA A 428 -8.21 -20.17 -3.00
N TYR A 429 -8.45 -19.02 -3.65
CA TYR A 429 -9.75 -18.64 -4.21
C TYR A 429 -9.91 -19.11 -5.67
N ALA A 430 -8.81 -19.47 -6.36
CA ALA A 430 -8.81 -19.88 -7.76
C ALA A 430 -9.82 -20.99 -8.12
N PRO A 431 -10.08 -22.03 -7.29
CA PRO A 431 -11.08 -23.04 -7.60
C PRO A 431 -12.49 -22.47 -7.85
N LYS A 432 -12.85 -21.39 -7.16
CA LYS A 432 -14.16 -20.71 -7.32
C LYS A 432 -14.26 -19.92 -8.63
N LEU A 433 -13.12 -19.59 -9.25
CA LEU A 433 -13.03 -18.83 -10.51
C LEU A 433 -12.87 -19.73 -11.74
N SER A 434 -12.73 -21.05 -11.56
CA SER A 434 -12.42 -22.01 -12.63
C SER A 434 -13.40 -22.01 -13.82
N GLY A 435 -14.67 -21.64 -13.61
CA GLY A 435 -15.66 -21.48 -14.67
C GLY A 435 -15.80 -20.06 -15.23
N LYS A 436 -14.99 -19.12 -14.73
CA LYS A 436 -15.04 -17.68 -15.04
C LYS A 436 -13.79 -17.19 -15.80
N LEU A 437 -12.64 -17.83 -15.56
CA LEU A 437 -11.40 -17.71 -16.35
C LEU A 437 -11.60 -18.34 -17.74
#